data_AF-A0A2D0HEP7-F1
#
_entry.id   AF-A0A2D0HEP7-F1
#
_cell.length_a   1.000
_cell.length_b   1.000
_cell.length_c   1.000
_cell.angle_alpha   90.00
_cell.angle_beta   90.00
_cell.angle_gamma   90.00
#
_symmetry.space_group_name_H-M   'P 1'
#
loop_
_entity.id
_entity.type
_entity.pdbx_description
1 polymer ?
#
loop_
_entity_poly.entity_id
_entity_poly.type
_entity_poly.pdbx_seq_one_letter_code
_entity_poly.pdbx_strand_id
1 'polypeptide(L)' 'FNFNQSIIDSEGRVIATWADVINRANLGMEVMHERNAHNFPLDLAAGDSAPVALTAPAING' A
#
# COMPACT_ATOMS: atom_id res chain seq x y z
N PHE A 1 -11.69 -4.24 3.36
CA PHE A 1 -11.26 -5.63 3.07
C PHE A 1 -10.21 -5.60 1.97
N ASN A 2 -9.28 -6.54 1.97
CA ASN A 2 -8.28 -6.71 0.90
C ASN A 2 -8.18 -8.21 0.61
N PHE A 3 -8.46 -8.60 -0.64
CA PHE A 3 -8.45 -10.00 -1.09
C PHE A 3 -7.56 -10.20 -2.32
N ASN A 4 -6.54 -9.36 -2.49
CA ASN A 4 -5.58 -9.50 -3.57
C ASN A 4 -4.88 -10.87 -3.44
N GLN A 5 -4.86 -11.64 -4.52
CA GLN A 5 -4.21 -12.95 -4.59
C GLN A 5 -4.65 -13.95 -3.51
N SER A 6 -5.88 -13.85 -3.03
CA SER A 6 -6.36 -14.65 -1.89
C SER A 6 -6.68 -16.11 -2.20
N ILE A 7 -6.61 -16.54 -3.46
CA ILE A 7 -6.77 -17.95 -3.87
C ILE A 7 -5.48 -18.41 -4.56
N ILE A 8 -4.91 -19.51 -4.09
CA ILE A 8 -3.66 -20.10 -4.56
C ILE A 8 -3.89 -21.59 -4.85
N ASP A 9 -3.30 -22.11 -5.93
CA ASP A 9 -3.32 -23.54 -6.24
C ASP A 9 -2.31 -24.34 -5.36
N SER A 10 -2.30 -25.67 -5.52
CA SER A 10 -1.37 -26.53 -4.77
C SER A 10 0.11 -26.35 -5.13
N GLU A 11 0.42 -25.67 -6.24
CA GLU A 11 1.77 -25.37 -6.70
C GLU A 11 2.21 -23.94 -6.32
N GLY A 12 1.37 -23.19 -5.60
CA GLY A 12 1.67 -21.84 -5.15
C GLY A 12 1.36 -20.75 -6.17
N ARG A 13 0.66 -21.06 -7.27
CA ARG A 13 0.25 -20.05 -8.26
C ARG A 13 -1.04 -19.37 -7.86
N VAL A 14 -1.10 -18.07 -8.09
CA VAL A 14 -2.31 -17.27 -7.87
C VAL A 14 -3.39 -17.65 -8.88
N ILE A 15 -4.59 -17.96 -8.38
CA ILE A 15 -5.80 -18.09 -9.19
C ILE A 15 -6.51 -16.73 -9.16
N ALA A 16 -6.54 -16.05 -10.30
CA ALA A 16 -7.13 -14.72 -10.40
C ALA A 16 -8.65 -14.74 -10.11
N THR A 17 -9.10 -13.76 -9.33
CA THR A 17 -10.49 -13.55 -8.93
C THR A 17 -11.00 -12.18 -9.38
N TRP A 18 -12.27 -11.89 -9.13
CA TRP A 18 -12.81 -10.53 -9.32
C TRP A 18 -12.13 -9.48 -8.42
N ALA A 19 -11.61 -9.86 -7.26
CA ALA A 19 -10.87 -8.93 -6.40
C ALA A 19 -9.57 -8.46 -7.09
N ASP A 20 -8.89 -9.34 -7.82
CA ASP A 20 -7.67 -8.99 -8.55
C ASP A 20 -7.94 -8.07 -9.75
N VAL A 21 -9.11 -8.19 -10.38
CA VAL A 21 -9.55 -7.27 -11.44
C VAL A 21 -9.80 -5.87 -10.86
N ILE A 22 -10.48 -5.79 -9.72
CA ILE A 22 -10.70 -4.52 -9.01
C ILE A 22 -9.37 -3.91 -8.60
N ASN A 23 -8.42 -4.71 -8.09
CA ASN A 23 -7.08 -4.24 -7.76
C ASN A 23 -6.35 -3.61 -8.95
N ARG A 24 -6.48 -4.19 -10.16
CA ARG A 24 -5.90 -3.59 -11.38
C ARG A 24 -6.53 -2.25 -11.75
N ALA A 25 -7.84 -2.13 -11.58
CA ALA A 25 -8.54 -0.85 -11.77
C ALA A 25 -8.04 0.20 -10.76
N ASN A 26 -7.90 -0.19 -9.49
CA ASN A 26 -7.38 0.69 -8.44
C ASN A 26 -5.94 1.13 -8.72
N LEU A 27 -5.07 0.23 -9.19
CA LEU A 27 -3.70 0.59 -9.61
C LEU A 27 -3.73 1.63 -10.73
N GLY A 28 -4.61 1.50 -11.71
CA GLY A 28 -4.75 2.49 -12.79
C GLY A 28 -5.14 3.88 -12.28
N MET A 29 -5.98 3.94 -11.24
CA MET A 29 -6.32 5.20 -10.56
C MET A 29 -5.14 5.75 -9.79
N GLU A 30 -4.50 4.93 -8.94
CA GLU A 30 -3.38 5.31 -8.08
C GLU A 30 -2.23 5.91 -8.87
N VAL A 31 -1.79 5.26 -9.96
CA VAL A 31 -0.61 5.70 -10.73
C VAL A 31 -0.87 6.95 -11.58
N MET A 32 -2.13 7.25 -11.90
CA MET A 32 -2.50 8.42 -12.71
C MET A 32 -2.98 9.60 -11.88
N HIS A 33 -3.49 9.35 -10.67
CA HIS A 33 -3.95 10.37 -9.75
C HIS A 33 -2.80 11.31 -9.38
N GLU A 34 -3.07 12.62 -9.35
CA GLU A 34 -2.09 13.66 -9.01
C GLU A 34 -0.72 13.48 -9.70
N ARG A 35 -0.73 13.25 -11.02
CA ARG A 35 0.43 12.90 -11.87
C ARG A 35 1.74 13.72 -11.69
N ASN A 36 1.69 14.88 -11.04
CA ASN A 36 2.82 15.79 -10.82
C ASN A 36 3.06 16.14 -9.33
N ALA A 37 2.31 15.55 -8.39
CA ALA A 37 2.44 15.86 -6.95
C ALA A 37 3.39 14.93 -6.19
N HIS A 38 3.67 13.74 -6.76
CA HIS A 38 4.41 12.69 -6.09
C HIS A 38 5.88 12.69 -6.50
N ASN A 39 6.76 13.04 -5.55
CA ASN A 39 8.23 12.94 -5.70
C ASN A 39 8.82 11.76 -4.91
N PHE A 40 7.99 11.10 -4.10
CA PHE A 40 8.33 9.91 -3.31
C PHE A 40 7.37 8.77 -3.67
N PRO A 41 7.80 7.51 -3.56
CA PRO A 41 7.05 6.37 -4.11
C PRO A 41 5.82 5.95 -3.30
N LEU A 42 5.63 6.44 -2.08
CA LEU A 42 4.52 6.05 -1.20
C LEU A 42 3.63 7.25 -0.90
N ASP A 43 2.33 7.10 -1.13
CA ASP A 43 1.31 8.00 -0.58
C ASP A 43 0.90 7.50 0.81
N LEU A 44 1.24 8.28 1.85
CA LEU A 44 1.07 7.91 3.25
C LEU A 44 0.06 8.81 3.98
N ALA A 45 -0.54 9.78 3.29
CA ALA A 45 -1.38 10.80 3.91
C ALA A 45 -2.84 10.35 4.12
N ALA A 46 -3.19 9.10 3.78
CA ALA A 46 -4.55 8.57 3.87
C ALA A 46 -4.96 8.08 5.28
N GLY A 47 -4.02 8.00 6.23
CA GLY A 47 -4.27 7.56 7.61
C GLY A 47 -4.21 8.67 8.65
N ASP A 48 -4.56 8.36 9.90
CA ASP A 48 -4.41 9.30 11.02
C ASP A 48 -2.94 9.69 11.21
N SER A 49 -2.72 10.94 11.62
CA SER A 49 -1.37 11.45 11.87
C SER A 49 -0.68 10.64 12.97
N ALA A 50 0.38 9.91 12.62
CA ALA A 50 1.20 9.22 13.60
C ALA A 50 2.03 10.24 14.41
N PRO A 51 2.11 10.12 15.75
CA PRO A 51 2.99 10.96 16.54
C PRO A 51 4.45 10.67 16.19
N VAL A 52 5.17 11.67 15.69
CA VAL A 52 6.61 11.58 15.45
C VAL A 52 7.34 11.73 16.78
N ALA A 53 8.27 10.81 17.06
CA ALA A 53 9.18 10.96 18.20
C ALA A 53 10.13 12.14 17.94
N LEU A 54 9.78 13.31 18.47
CA LEU A 54 10.58 14.54 18.35
C LEU A 54 11.79 14.56 19.30
N THR A 55 11.93 13.58 20.20
CA THR A 55 13.01 13.48 21.17
C THR A 55 13.81 12.20 20.99
N ALA A 56 15.12 12.34 20.74
CA ALA A 56 16.03 11.22 20.69
C ALA A 56 16.11 10.51 22.05
N PRO A 57 16.21 9.17 22.11
CA PRO A 57 16.42 8.45 23.35
C PRO A 57 17.71 8.94 24.02
N ALA A 58 17.63 9.33 25.29
CA ALA A 58 18.82 9.57 26.09
C ALA A 58 19.55 8.24 26.31
N ILE A 59 20.76 8.12 25.77
CA ILE A 59 21.65 7.00 26.08
C ILE A 59 22.25 7.30 27.46
N ASN A 60 21.66 6.74 28.51
CA ASN A 60 22.25 6.77 29.85
C ASN A 60 23.30 5.65 29.91
N GLY A 61 24.57 6.03 29.96
CA GLY A 61 25.71 5.13 30.14
C GLY A 61 25.83 4.60 31.56
#